data_AF-A0A9D5IH56-F1
#
_entry.id   AF-A0A9D5IH56-F1
#
_cell.length_a   1.000
_cell.length_b   1.000
_cell.length_c   1.000
_cell.angle_alpha   90.00
_cell.angle_beta   90.00
_cell.angle_gamma   90.00
#
_symmetry.space_group_name_H-M   'P 1'
#
loop_
_entity.id
_entity.type
_entity.pdbx_description
1 polymer ?
#
loop_
_entity_poly.entity_id
_entity_poly.type
_entity_poly.pdbx_seq_one_letter_code
_entity_poly.pdbx_strand_id
1 'polypeptide(L)'
;MGKAAASTRTITLIREPDERGIGVFCIAINARTQFYTFREVPCEIGGRGFAVHRLGQGNLYHVRVGDPTDRSCECMGFLRWGHCKHVAGLTALIRQGKLPAIATAQSSLPVPSQTDSGA
;
A
#
# COMPACT_ATOMS: atom_id res chain seq x y z
N MET A 1 25.51 27.17 -6.24
CA MET A 1 24.93 25.87 -6.64
C MET A 1 23.48 26.06 -7.07
N GLY A 2 23.14 25.77 -8.33
CA GLY A 2 21.76 25.83 -8.81
C GLY A 2 20.90 24.73 -8.18
N LYS A 3 19.75 25.09 -7.62
CA LYS A 3 18.77 24.15 -7.06
C LYS A 3 18.24 23.29 -8.22
N ALA A 4 18.56 22.00 -8.24
CA ALA A 4 18.02 21.09 -9.25
C ALA A 4 16.48 21.16 -9.21
N ALA A 5 15.85 21.34 -10.38
CA ALA A 5 14.40 21.40 -10.47
C ALA A 5 13.80 20.11 -9.90
N ALA A 6 12.81 20.24 -9.02
CA ALA A 6 12.16 19.09 -8.41
C ALA A 6 11.50 18.24 -9.52
N SER A 7 11.88 16.96 -9.64
CA SER A 7 11.28 16.07 -10.62
C SER A 7 9.79 15.85 -10.28
N THR A 8 8.88 16.30 -11.15
CA THR A 8 7.46 16.02 -11.03
C THR A 8 7.22 14.51 -11.14
N ARG A 9 6.39 13.98 -10.24
CA ARG A 9 6.03 12.56 -10.20
C ARG A 9 4.53 12.45 -10.39
N THR A 10 4.11 11.50 -11.22
CA THR A 10 2.69 11.21 -11.46
C THR A 10 2.38 9.83 -10.90
N ILE A 11 1.20 9.70 -10.28
CA ILE A 11 0.67 8.45 -9.77
C ILE A 11 -0.65 8.16 -10.46
N THR A 12 -0.80 6.93 -10.95
CA THR A 12 -2.01 6.47 -11.63
C THR A 12 -2.41 5.10 -11.09
N LEU A 13 -3.68 4.93 -10.73
CA LEU A 13 -4.25 3.61 -10.51
C LEU A 13 -4.50 2.99 -11.88
N ILE A 14 -3.80 1.90 -12.17
CA ILE A 14 -3.87 1.20 -13.46
C ILE A 14 -4.96 0.13 -13.41
N ARG A 15 -5.08 -0.56 -12.27
CA ARG A 15 -6.09 -1.57 -12.02
C ARG A 15 -6.60 -1.41 -10.60
N GLU A 16 -7.91 -1.34 -10.46
CA GLU A 16 -8.57 -1.38 -9.14
C GLU A 16 -8.27 -2.71 -8.43
N PRO A 17 -8.36 -2.76 -7.09
CA PRO A 17 -8.30 -4.02 -6.37
C PRO A 17 -9.36 -5.00 -6.88
N ASP A 18 -8.93 -6.22 -7.22
CA ASP A 18 -9.84 -7.32 -7.59
C ASP A 18 -10.49 -7.97 -6.34
N GLU A 19 -11.25 -9.05 -6.52
CA GLU A 19 -11.88 -9.82 -5.43
C GLU A 19 -10.89 -10.32 -4.37
N ARG A 20 -9.60 -10.42 -4.71
CA ARG A 20 -8.52 -10.81 -3.79
C ARG A 20 -7.86 -9.60 -3.13
N GLY A 21 -8.37 -8.40 -3.38
CA GLY A 21 -7.83 -7.12 -2.91
C GLY A 21 -6.55 -6.69 -3.62
N ILE A 22 -6.20 -7.29 -4.76
CA ILE A 22 -4.94 -6.97 -5.45
C ILE A 22 -5.18 -5.88 -6.49
N GLY A 23 -4.59 -4.70 -6.30
CA GLY A 23 -4.61 -3.61 -7.28
C GLY A 23 -3.25 -3.39 -7.94
N VAL A 24 -3.21 -2.54 -8.97
CA VAL A 24 -1.96 -2.11 -9.62
C VAL A 24 -1.94 -0.59 -9.73
N PHE A 25 -0.88 0.04 -9.24
CA PHE A 25 -0.60 1.44 -9.50
C PHE A 25 0.73 1.64 -10.23
N CYS A 26 0.86 2.79 -10.86
CA CYS A 26 1.98 3.20 -11.66
C CYS A 26 2.53 4.52 -11.12
N ILE A 27 3.85 4.59 -10.92
CA ILE A 27 4.58 5.82 -10.62
C ILE A 27 5.45 6.18 -11.82
N ALA A 28 5.26 7.37 -12.37
CA ALA A 28 6.05 7.93 -13.46
C ALA A 28 6.94 9.08 -12.97
N ILE A 29 8.23 9.06 -13.34
CA ILE A 29 9.23 10.10 -13.02
C ILE A 29 10.16 10.26 -14.23
N ASN A 30 10.25 11.47 -14.81
CA ASN A 30 11.17 11.79 -15.90
C ASN A 30 11.19 10.71 -17.02
N ALA A 31 10.01 10.41 -17.58
CA ALA A 31 9.79 9.37 -18.60
C ALA A 31 10.06 7.91 -18.17
N ARG A 32 10.46 7.65 -16.92
CA ARG A 32 10.58 6.30 -16.37
C ARG A 32 9.32 5.92 -15.62
N THR A 33 8.82 4.74 -15.93
CA THR A 33 7.59 4.21 -15.33
C THR A 33 7.89 2.97 -14.51
N GLN A 34 7.27 2.89 -13.33
CA GLN A 34 7.35 1.72 -12.48
C GLN A 34 5.97 1.32 -12.00
N PHE A 35 5.65 0.04 -12.23
CA PHE A 35 4.39 -0.56 -11.84
C PHE A 35 4.56 -1.34 -10.54
N TYR A 36 3.55 -1.26 -9.70
CA TYR A 36 3.50 -1.95 -8.42
C TYR A 36 2.14 -2.60 -8.25
N THR A 37 2.13 -3.88 -7.93
CA THR A 37 0.97 -4.53 -7.31
C THR A 37 0.89 -4.10 -5.86
N PHE A 38 -0.32 -3.94 -5.35
CA PHE A 38 -0.54 -3.70 -3.94
C PHE A 38 -1.72 -4.51 -3.42
N ARG A 39 -1.72 -4.78 -2.12
CA ARG A 39 -2.85 -5.31 -1.36
C ARG A 39 -2.94 -4.56 -0.05
N GLU A 40 -4.12 -4.14 0.35
CA GLU A 40 -4.32 -3.64 1.72
C GLU A 40 -4.17 -4.79 2.72
N VAL A 41 -3.52 -4.52 3.85
CA VAL A 41 -3.30 -5.47 4.94
C VAL A 41 -3.72 -4.84 6.27
N PRO A 42 -4.21 -5.63 7.25
CA PRO A 42 -4.56 -5.12 8.57
C PRO A 42 -3.41 -4.33 9.19
N CYS A 43 -3.74 -3.21 9.85
CA CYS A 43 -2.77 -2.33 10.51
C CYS A 43 -3.38 -1.81 11.82
N GLU A 44 -3.00 -2.42 12.93
CA GLU A 44 -3.59 -2.14 14.25
C GLU A 44 -2.94 -0.92 14.94
N ILE A 45 -1.80 -0.47 14.43
CA ILE A 45 -1.01 0.65 14.98
C ILE A 45 -1.39 2.01 14.38
N GLY A 46 -2.61 2.12 13.83
CA GLY A 46 -3.10 3.32 13.15
C GLY A 46 -2.67 3.41 11.68
N GLY A 47 -3.41 4.23 10.91
CA GLY A 47 -3.27 4.33 9.46
C GLY A 47 -3.77 3.09 8.71
N ARG A 48 -3.42 2.99 7.43
CA ARG A 48 -3.73 1.88 6.52
C ARG A 48 -2.44 1.18 6.11
N GLY A 49 -2.43 -0.15 6.17
CA GLY A 49 -1.29 -0.97 5.79
C GLY A 49 -1.42 -1.49 4.36
N PHE A 50 -0.32 -1.49 3.61
CA PHE A 50 -0.28 -2.02 2.25
C PHE A 50 0.95 -2.90 2.06
N ALA A 51 0.75 -4.08 1.50
CA ALA A 51 1.79 -4.92 0.94
C ALA A 51 2.01 -4.51 -0.52
N VAL A 52 3.18 -3.95 -0.85
CA VAL A 52 3.48 -3.38 -2.17
C VAL A 52 4.65 -4.14 -2.81
N HIS A 53 4.46 -4.59 -4.05
CA HIS A 53 5.46 -5.37 -4.78
C HIS A 53 5.60 -4.85 -6.21
N ARG A 54 6.81 -4.82 -6.77
CA ARG A 54 7.03 -4.37 -8.15
C ARG A 54 6.74 -5.50 -9.15
N LEU A 55 5.46 -5.79 -9.43
CA LEU A 55 5.01 -6.82 -10.39
C LEU A 55 5.70 -8.19 -10.25
N GLY A 56 5.84 -8.73 -9.03
CA GLY A 56 6.57 -9.99 -8.80
C GLY A 56 8.10 -9.90 -8.99
N GLN A 57 8.65 -8.73 -9.35
CA GLN A 57 10.07 -8.48 -9.53
C GLN A 57 10.64 -7.59 -8.41
N GLY A 58 11.42 -8.15 -7.50
CA GLY A 58 12.11 -7.41 -6.43
C GLY A 58 11.45 -7.57 -5.06
N ASN A 59 11.73 -6.65 -4.14
CA ASN A 59 11.31 -6.80 -2.75
C ASN A 59 9.83 -6.44 -2.54
N LEU A 60 9.17 -7.21 -1.69
CA LEU A 60 7.93 -6.84 -1.03
C LEU A 60 8.24 -5.73 -0.02
N TYR A 61 7.43 -4.67 -0.02
CA TYR A 61 7.51 -3.61 0.98
C TYR A 61 6.19 -3.51 1.73
N HIS A 62 6.26 -3.48 3.06
CA HIS A 62 5.14 -3.02 3.87
C HIS A 62 5.13 -1.50 3.92
N VAL A 63 3.98 -0.92 3.61
CA VAL A 63 3.79 0.53 3.52
C VAL A 63 2.62 0.92 4.40
N ARG A 64 2.88 1.73 5.41
CA ARG A 64 1.85 2.34 6.25
C ARG A 64 1.60 3.75 5.76
N VAL A 65 0.34 4.11 5.58
CA VAL A 65 -0.09 5.45 5.19
C VAL A 65 -1.18 5.96 6.11
N GLY A 66 -1.12 7.24 6.48
CA GLY A 66 -2.02 7.86 7.45
C GLY A 66 -1.57 9.28 7.72
N ASP A 67 -1.74 9.74 8.95
CA ASP A 67 -1.21 11.02 9.42
C ASP A 67 0.33 11.08 9.33
N PRO A 68 0.95 12.26 9.49
CA PRO A 68 2.41 12.40 9.39
C PRO A 68 3.20 11.50 10.34
N THR A 69 2.63 11.13 11.49
CA THR A 69 3.15 10.15 12.46
C THR A 69 2.86 8.70 12.08
N ASP A 70 1.88 8.48 11.20
CA ASP A 70 1.35 7.17 10.81
C ASP A 70 1.75 6.79 9.39
N ARG A 71 3.03 7.01 9.07
CA ARG A 71 3.62 6.64 7.79
C ARG A 71 4.94 5.90 7.97
N SER A 72 5.10 4.79 7.28
CA SER A 72 6.35 4.03 7.24
C SER A 72 6.47 3.23 5.95
N CYS A 73 7.69 2.93 5.54
CA CYS A 73 7.95 2.04 4.41
C CYS A 73 9.36 1.45 4.54
N GLU A 74 9.50 0.18 4.17
CA GLU A 74 10.77 -0.57 4.22
C GLU A 74 11.67 -0.30 3.00
N CYS A 75 11.23 0.53 2.05
CA CYS A 75 12.06 0.84 0.90
C CYS A 75 13.21 1.78 1.28
N MET A 76 14.35 1.63 0.59
CA MET A 76 15.54 2.47 0.81
C MET A 76 15.25 3.97 0.70
N GLY A 77 14.27 4.36 -0.12
CA GLY A 77 13.85 5.76 -0.21
C GLY A 77 13.33 6.30 1.12
N PHE A 78 12.50 5.53 1.82
CA PHE A 78 11.95 5.95 3.11
C PHE A 78 12.97 5.81 4.23
N LEU A 79 13.67 4.67 4.29
CA LEU A 79 14.68 4.41 5.33
C LEU A 79 15.78 5.48 5.36
N ARG A 80 16.16 6.01 4.19
CA ARG A 80 17.19 7.05 4.08
C ARG A 80 16.67 8.47 4.29
N TRP A 81 15.44 8.77 3.84
CA TRP A 81 14.96 10.15 3.74
C TRP A 81 13.71 10.48 4.57
N GLY A 82 13.13 9.49 5.27
CA GLY A 82 11.87 9.64 6.00
C GLY A 82 10.63 9.83 5.11
N HIS A 83 10.80 9.74 3.78
CA HIS A 83 9.71 9.83 2.81
C HIS A 83 10.02 8.97 1.57
N CYS A 84 9.00 8.46 0.91
CA CYS A 84 9.19 7.73 -0.35
C CYS A 84 8.02 7.94 -1.31
N LYS A 85 8.27 7.56 -2.57
CA LYS A 85 7.27 7.58 -3.63
C LYS A 85 6.11 6.62 -3.37
N HIS A 86 6.32 5.54 -2.61
CA HIS A 86 5.26 4.56 -2.30
C HIS A 86 4.24 5.13 -1.34
N VAL A 87 4.68 5.66 -0.19
CA VAL A 87 3.82 6.38 0.76
C VAL A 87 3.12 7.54 0.06
N ALA A 88 3.88 8.42 -0.61
CA ALA A 88 3.30 9.58 -1.29
C ALA A 88 2.28 9.19 -2.37
N GLY A 89 2.56 8.14 -3.15
CA GLY A 89 1.68 7.63 -4.19
C GLY A 89 0.38 7.05 -3.64
N LEU A 90 0.47 6.16 -2.65
CA LEU A 90 -0.72 5.58 -2.01
C LEU A 90 -1.55 6.65 -1.30
N THR A 91 -0.93 7.56 -0.54
CA THR A 91 -1.63 8.69 0.07
C THR A 91 -2.38 9.52 -0.98
N ALA A 92 -1.76 9.80 -2.13
CA ALA A 92 -2.41 10.55 -3.20
C ALA A 92 -3.61 9.79 -3.80
N LEU A 93 -3.51 8.48 -4.04
CA LEU A 93 -4.63 7.67 -4.53
C LEU A 93 -5.79 7.62 -3.54
N ILE A 94 -5.49 7.51 -2.24
CA ILE A 94 -6.50 7.54 -1.17
C ILE A 94 -7.21 8.90 -1.13
N ARG A 95 -6.45 10.01 -1.16
CA ARG A 95 -7.02 11.37 -1.17
C ARG A 95 -7.85 11.65 -2.41
N GLN A 96 -7.57 10.98 -3.53
CA GLN A 96 -8.37 11.03 -4.76
C GLN A 96 -9.63 10.15 -4.70
N GLY A 97 -9.87 9.40 -3.62
CA GLY A 97 -10.99 8.46 -3.51
C GLY A 97 -10.85 7.19 -4.36
N LYS A 98 -9.70 6.99 -5.03
CA LYS A 98 -9.45 5.83 -5.90
C LYS A 98 -9.16 4.55 -5.13
N LEU A 99 -8.76 4.68 -3.86
CA LEU A 99 -8.58 3.58 -2.92
C LEU A 99 -9.48 3.85 -1.71
N PRO A 100 -10.79 3.60 -1.81
CA PRO A 100 -11.69 3.74 -0.68
C PRO A 100 -11.23 2.82 0.46
N ALA A 101 -11.64 3.16 1.69
CA ALA A 101 -11.46 2.22 2.79
C ALA A 101 -12.31 0.98 2.48
N ILE A 102 -11.67 -0.19 2.39
CA ILE A 102 -12.42 -1.44 2.36
C ILE A 102 -12.96 -1.61 3.77
N ALA A 103 -14.29 -1.60 3.92
CA ALA A 103 -14.91 -2.06 5.15
C ALA A 103 -14.48 -3.52 5.31
N THR A 104 -13.59 -3.77 6.26
CA THR A 104 -12.96 -5.07 6.53
C THR A 104 -14.05 -6.13 6.67
N ALA A 105 -14.33 -6.88 5.60
CA ALA A 105 -15.08 -8.12 5.70
C ALA A 105 -14.21 -9.04 6.57
N GLN A 106 -14.75 -9.32 7.75
CA GLN A 106 -14.07 -9.96 8.84
C GLN A 106 -13.46 -11.29 8.41
N SER A 107 -12.26 -11.56 8.92
CA SER A 107 -11.77 -12.92 9.13
C SER A 107 -12.71 -13.64 10.11
N SER A 108 -13.90 -14.04 9.69
CA SER A 108 -14.68 -15.08 10.36
C SER A 108 -14.17 -16.42 9.83
N LEU A 109 -13.04 -16.86 10.37
CA LEU A 109 -12.81 -18.30 10.45
C LEU A 109 -13.95 -18.87 11.32
N PRO A 110 -14.71 -19.86 10.86
CA PRO A 110 -15.61 -20.58 11.75
C PRO A 110 -14.75 -21.25 12.83
N VAL A 111 -15.01 -20.91 14.08
CA VAL A 111 -14.52 -21.70 15.22
C VAL A 111 -15.06 -23.11 15.04
N PRO A 112 -14.22 -24.18 15.01
CA PRO A 112 -14.74 -25.53 15.02
C PRO A 112 -15.49 -25.74 16.34
N SER A 113 -16.81 -25.91 16.22
CA SER A 113 -17.70 -26.32 17.28
C SER A 113 -17.22 -27.63 17.87
N GLN A 114 -16.87 -27.61 19.16
CA GLN A 114 -16.57 -28.81 19.93
C GLN A 114 -17.85 -29.65 19.99
N THR A 115 -17.83 -30.81 19.36
CA THR A 115 -18.86 -31.84 19.49
C THR A 115 -18.78 -32.48 20.86
N ASP A 116 -19.90 -32.48 21.56
CA ASP A 116 -20.16 -33.23 22.79
C ASP A 116 -19.69 -34.69 22.66
N SER A 117 -18.80 -35.10 23.58
CA SER A 117 -18.55 -36.52 23.85
C SER A 117 -19.43 -36.93 25.02
N GLY A 118 -20.48 -37.69 24.71
CA GLY A 118 -21.34 -38.32 25.68
C GLY A 118 -20.59 -39.38 26.51
N ALA A 119 -21.05 -39.52 27.76
CA ALA A 119 -20.92 -40.71 28.58
C ALA A 119 -22.21 -40.84 29.40
#